data_AF-A0A970TBR1-F1
#
_entry.id   AF-A0A970TBR1-F1
#
_cell.length_a   1.000
_cell.length_b   1.000
_cell.length_c   1.000
_cell.angle_alpha   90.00
_cell.angle_beta   90.00
_cell.angle_gamma   90.00
#
_symmetry.space_group_name_H-M   'P 1'
#
loop_
_entity.id
_entity.type
_entity.pdbx_description
1 polymer ?
#
loop_
_entity_poly.entity_id
_entity_poly.type
_entity_poly.pdbx_seq_one_letter_code
_entity_poly.pdbx_strand_id
1 'polypeptide(L)'
;MTGATLLYLDTQFAFAYLVREDVDHEAACALAARLADHHRRGRAEAVVSILTLTELSWALAGALYDRRHGTGAWRNTDRQHSFVGLRREVAAITRDFLNENWVRPVDASAADCYGIPDHLISYRLSPADLAHLLIATSAGAQAIISNDRHFRRLENAPLEIISYGLR
;
A
#
# COMPACT_ATOMS: atom_id res chain seq x y z
N MET A 1 8.79 -8.32 -26.85
CA MET A 1 8.12 -7.09 -26.37
C MET A 1 8.24 -7.09 -24.86
N THR A 2 9.11 -6.27 -24.27
CA THR A 2 9.14 -6.10 -22.81
C THR A 2 8.00 -5.18 -22.45
N GLY A 3 6.94 -5.73 -21.82
CA GLY A 3 5.83 -4.94 -21.30
C GLY A 3 6.29 -3.96 -20.22
N ALA A 4 5.44 -2.98 -19.88
CA ALA A 4 5.69 -2.07 -18.77
C ALA A 4 5.92 -2.87 -17.46
N THR A 5 6.82 -2.40 -16.60
CA THR A 5 7.04 -2.99 -15.28
C THR A 5 5.83 -2.68 -14.39
N LEU A 6 5.15 -3.72 -13.91
CA LEU A 6 4.04 -3.62 -12.99
C LEU A 6 4.56 -3.65 -11.54
N LEU A 7 4.21 -2.61 -10.79
CA LEU A 7 4.67 -2.38 -9.43
C LEU A 7 3.46 -2.34 -8.50
N TYR A 8 3.46 -3.16 -7.47
CA TYR A 8 2.42 -3.16 -6.45
C TYR A 8 2.78 -2.18 -5.33
N LEU A 9 1.88 -1.28 -4.98
CA LEU A 9 2.08 -0.34 -3.89
C LEU A 9 1.45 -0.89 -2.61
N ASP A 10 2.29 -1.10 -1.60
CA ASP A 10 1.83 -1.45 -0.26
C ASP A 10 1.17 -0.24 0.43
N THR A 11 0.30 -0.53 1.41
CA THR A 11 -0.36 0.42 2.31
C THR A 11 0.63 1.43 2.90
N GLN A 12 1.82 1.00 3.33
CA GLN A 12 2.82 1.90 3.91
C GLN A 12 3.25 2.98 2.92
N PHE A 13 3.52 2.62 1.65
CA PHE A 13 3.87 3.58 0.62
C PHE A 13 2.72 4.54 0.32
N ALA A 14 1.51 4.01 0.14
CA ALA A 14 0.35 4.83 -0.14
C ALA A 14 0.06 5.81 1.01
N PHE A 15 0.21 5.36 2.26
CA PHE A 15 0.05 6.21 3.44
C PHE A 15 1.12 7.30 3.50
N ALA A 16 2.40 6.94 3.36
CA ALA A 16 3.51 7.91 3.37
C ALA A 16 3.35 8.96 2.26
N TYR A 17 2.92 8.55 1.06
CA TYR A 17 2.64 9.48 -0.04
C TYR A 17 1.54 10.51 0.32
N LEU A 18 0.50 10.10 1.04
CA LEU A 18 -0.68 10.92 1.33
C LEU A 18 -0.59 11.73 2.63
N VAL A 19 0.23 11.31 3.59
CA VAL A 19 0.30 11.92 4.92
C VAL A 19 1.61 12.69 5.09
N ARG A 20 1.49 14.02 5.09
CA ARG A 20 2.64 14.93 5.14
C ARG A 20 3.51 14.77 6.38
N GLU A 21 2.89 14.41 7.50
CA GLU A 21 3.56 14.23 8.78
C GLU A 21 4.27 12.86 8.89
N ASP A 22 4.14 11.97 7.90
CA ASP A 22 4.86 10.69 7.87
C ASP A 22 6.36 10.91 7.61
N VAL A 23 7.20 10.11 8.29
CA VAL A 23 8.66 10.21 8.20
C VAL A 23 9.18 9.91 6.78
N ASP A 24 8.48 9.07 6.03
CA ASP A 24 8.85 8.67 4.69
C ASP A 24 8.18 9.54 3.61
N HIS A 25 7.43 10.58 3.99
CA HIS A 25 6.60 11.37 3.06
C HIS A 25 7.39 11.94 1.88
N GLU A 26 8.52 12.60 2.13
CA GLU A 26 9.34 13.19 1.07
C GLU A 26 9.90 12.13 0.11
N ALA A 27 10.33 10.98 0.64
CA ALA A 27 10.82 9.87 -0.17
C ALA A 27 9.70 9.23 -1.01
N ALA A 28 8.51 9.08 -0.43
CA ALA A 28 7.34 8.56 -1.12
C ALA A 28 6.90 9.49 -2.26
N CYS A 29 6.83 10.81 -2.04
CA CYS A 29 6.52 11.79 -3.08
C CYS A 29 7.57 11.79 -4.21
N ALA A 30 8.86 11.71 -3.87
CA ALA A 30 9.94 11.65 -4.86
C ALA A 30 9.83 10.39 -5.74
N LEU A 31 9.51 9.23 -5.14
CA LEU A 31 9.28 8.01 -5.90
C LEU A 31 8.00 8.09 -6.74
N ALA A 32 6.90 8.60 -6.19
CA ALA A 32 5.64 8.78 -6.92
C ALA A 32 5.83 9.65 -8.18
N ALA A 33 6.58 10.76 -8.08
CA ALA A 33 6.91 11.60 -9.23
C ALA A 33 7.69 10.83 -10.32
N ARG A 34 8.62 9.95 -9.92
CA ARG A 34 9.35 9.08 -10.85
C ARG A 34 8.42 8.03 -11.48
N LEU A 35 7.56 7.39 -10.68
CA LEU A 35 6.59 6.41 -11.17
C LEU A 35 5.64 7.05 -12.20
N ALA A 36 5.13 8.24 -11.92
CA ALA A 36 4.30 9.00 -12.85
C ALA A 36 5.05 9.32 -14.16
N ASP A 37 6.32 9.70 -14.11
CA ASP A 37 7.14 9.91 -15.30
C ASP A 37 7.37 8.62 -16.10
N HIS A 38 7.68 7.51 -15.43
CA HIS A 38 7.83 6.20 -16.06
C HIS A 38 6.50 5.70 -16.68
N HIS A 39 5.37 5.94 -16.02
CA HIS A 39 4.04 5.61 -16.50
C HIS A 39 3.70 6.37 -17.79
N ARG A 40 3.91 7.69 -17.81
CA ARG A 40 3.71 8.51 -19.03
C ARG A 40 4.56 8.04 -20.21
N ARG A 41 5.69 7.38 -19.96
CA ARG A 41 6.60 6.81 -20.96
C ARG A 41 6.27 5.35 -21.33
N GLY A 42 5.22 4.77 -20.77
CA GLY A 42 4.83 3.37 -20.96
C GLY A 42 5.85 2.37 -20.40
N ARG A 43 6.64 2.78 -19.40
CA ARG A 43 7.71 1.96 -18.81
C ARG A 43 7.30 1.28 -17.50
N ALA A 44 6.34 1.85 -16.78
CA ALA A 44 5.86 1.30 -15.53
C ALA A 44 4.35 1.51 -15.35
N GLU A 45 3.73 0.63 -14.59
CA GLU A 45 2.37 0.76 -14.08
C GLU A 45 2.39 0.51 -12.59
N ALA A 46 1.67 1.31 -11.82
CA ALA A 46 1.51 1.08 -10.39
C ALA A 46 0.10 0.57 -10.08
N VAL A 47 0.01 -0.42 -9.19
CA VAL A 47 -1.25 -1.03 -8.79
C VAL A 47 -1.43 -1.08 -7.29
N VAL A 48 -2.69 -1.02 -6.87
CA VAL A 48 -3.12 -1.20 -5.47
C VAL A 48 -4.29 -2.17 -5.43
N SER A 49 -4.42 -2.94 -4.34
CA SER A 49 -5.60 -3.81 -4.18
C SER A 49 -6.62 -3.22 -3.22
N ILE A 50 -7.80 -3.82 -3.17
CA ILE A 50 -8.83 -3.47 -2.18
C ILE A 50 -8.32 -3.64 -0.73
N LEU A 51 -7.38 -4.56 -0.49
CA LEU A 51 -6.76 -4.73 0.81
C LEU A 51 -5.92 -3.50 1.17
N THR A 52 -5.07 -3.03 0.25
CA THR A 52 -4.31 -1.77 0.40
C THR A 52 -5.25 -0.61 0.74
N LEU A 53 -6.35 -0.48 0.01
CA LEU A 53 -7.30 0.62 0.22
C LEU A 53 -8.04 0.51 1.56
N THR A 54 -8.33 -0.71 2.03
CA THR A 54 -8.99 -0.95 3.31
C THR A 54 -8.07 -0.59 4.46
N GLU A 55 -6.82 -1.03 4.42
CA GLU A 55 -5.82 -0.69 5.45
C GLU A 55 -5.47 0.79 5.44
N LEU A 56 -5.28 1.36 4.24
CA LEU A 56 -5.05 2.79 4.05
C LEU A 56 -6.17 3.61 4.67
N SER A 57 -7.43 3.21 4.50
CA SER A 57 -8.58 3.91 5.07
C SER A 57 -8.53 3.96 6.59
N TRP A 58 -8.12 2.86 7.24
CA TRP A 58 -7.93 2.82 8.69
C TRP A 58 -6.73 3.65 9.15
N ALA A 59 -5.62 3.59 8.42
CA ALA A 59 -4.42 4.37 8.72
C ALA A 59 -4.70 5.88 8.61
N LEU A 60 -5.34 6.31 7.51
CA LEU A 60 -5.76 7.71 7.31
C LEU A 60 -6.71 8.17 8.41
N ALA A 61 -7.70 7.35 8.80
CA ALA A 61 -8.58 7.68 9.91
C ALA A 61 -7.79 7.91 11.21
N GLY A 62 -6.82 7.04 11.50
CA GLY A 62 -5.94 7.21 12.65
C GLY A 62 -5.15 8.52 12.61
N ALA A 63 -4.53 8.84 11.48
CA ALA A 63 -3.76 10.07 11.30
C ALA A 63 -4.64 11.33 11.45
N LEU A 64 -5.81 11.34 10.82
CA LEU A 64 -6.77 12.45 10.91
C LEU A 64 -7.31 12.62 12.34
N TYR A 65 -7.57 11.51 13.05
CA TYR A 65 -8.02 11.54 14.42
C TYR A 65 -6.94 12.10 15.36
N ASP A 66 -5.72 11.57 15.26
CA ASP A 66 -4.58 12.02 16.06
C ASP A 66 -4.26 13.50 15.82
N ARG A 67 -4.41 13.99 14.59
CA ARG A 67 -4.27 15.42 14.29
C ARG A 67 -5.29 16.30 15.02
N ARG A 68 -6.50 15.79 15.30
CA ARG A 68 -7.57 16.53 15.99
C ARG A 68 -7.52 16.41 17.51
N HIS A 69 -7.03 15.28 18.01
CA HIS A 69 -7.17 14.89 19.42
C HIS A 69 -5.83 14.66 20.13
N GLY A 70 -4.71 14.83 19.43
CA GLY A 70 -3.37 14.58 19.93
C GLY A 70 -2.81 13.21 19.50
N THR A 71 -1.50 13.15 19.35
CA THR A 71 -0.78 11.94 18.91
C THR A 71 -1.11 10.73 19.80
N GLY A 72 -1.49 9.62 19.18
CA GLY A 72 -1.84 8.37 19.87
C GLY A 72 -3.27 8.27 20.38
N ALA A 73 -4.09 9.33 20.26
CA ALA A 73 -5.49 9.32 20.69
C ALA A 73 -6.31 8.23 19.99
N TRP A 74 -6.02 7.95 18.72
CA TRP A 74 -6.64 6.89 17.92
C TRP A 74 -6.51 5.50 18.53
N ARG A 75 -5.42 5.23 19.25
CA ARG A 75 -5.20 3.90 19.85
C ARG A 75 -6.14 3.63 21.03
N ASN A 76 -6.62 4.69 21.67
CA ASN A 76 -7.41 4.64 22.90
C ASN A 76 -8.89 5.02 22.70
N THR A 77 -9.34 5.18 21.45
CA THR A 77 -10.72 5.52 21.13
C THR A 77 -11.52 4.31 20.67
N ASP A 78 -12.86 4.44 20.68
CA ASP A 78 -13.71 3.59 19.87
C ASP A 78 -13.47 3.92 18.39
N ARG A 79 -12.66 3.09 17.73
CA ARG A 79 -12.24 3.29 16.34
C ARG A 79 -13.40 3.23 15.36
N GLN A 80 -14.40 2.37 15.61
CA GLN A 80 -15.56 2.24 14.72
C GLN A 80 -16.41 3.50 14.80
N HIS A 81 -16.72 3.95 16.02
CA HIS A 81 -17.47 5.18 16.23
C HIS A 81 -16.72 6.41 15.69
N SER A 82 -15.43 6.49 15.97
CA SER A 82 -14.58 7.61 15.51
C SER A 82 -14.44 7.65 13.99
N PHE A 83 -14.36 6.49 13.33
CA PHE A 83 -14.30 6.39 11.87
C PHE A 83 -15.54 6.99 11.19
N VAL A 84 -16.73 6.88 11.80
CA VAL A 84 -17.97 7.47 11.24
C VAL A 84 -17.83 8.98 11.03
N GLY A 85 -17.14 9.67 11.95
CA GLY A 85 -16.86 11.11 11.84
C GLY A 85 -15.78 11.48 10.82
N LEU A 86 -14.99 10.51 10.35
CA LEU A 86 -13.85 10.71 9.45
C LEU A 86 -14.10 10.15 8.03
N ARG A 87 -15.09 9.27 7.87
CA ARG A 87 -15.34 8.51 6.63
C ARG A 87 -15.40 9.36 5.35
N ARG A 88 -15.91 10.60 5.44
CA ARG A 88 -16.01 11.50 4.28
C ARG A 88 -14.64 12.00 3.84
N GLU A 89 -13.78 12.37 4.78
CA GLU A 89 -12.43 12.84 4.49
C GLU A 89 -11.54 11.69 4.03
N VAL A 90 -11.63 10.54 4.71
CA VAL A 90 -10.95 9.31 4.26
C VAL A 90 -11.37 8.96 2.82
N ALA A 91 -12.67 8.95 2.52
CA ALA A 91 -13.15 8.66 1.18
C ALA A 91 -12.70 9.70 0.13
N ALA A 92 -12.58 10.97 0.49
CA ALA A 92 -12.06 12.01 -0.40
C ALA A 92 -10.58 11.76 -0.72
N ILE A 93 -9.75 11.57 0.30
CA ILE A 93 -8.31 11.31 0.15
C ILE A 93 -8.06 10.03 -0.68
N THR A 94 -8.75 8.94 -0.35
CA THR A 94 -8.61 7.67 -1.09
C THR A 94 -9.08 7.79 -2.53
N ARG A 95 -10.12 8.59 -2.81
CA ARG A 95 -10.58 8.85 -4.18
C ARG A 95 -9.55 9.68 -4.96
N ASP A 96 -8.97 10.70 -4.35
CA ASP A 96 -7.95 11.52 -5.00
C ASP A 96 -6.72 10.68 -5.34
N PHE A 97 -6.30 9.78 -4.43
CA PHE A 97 -5.25 8.80 -4.70
C PHE A 97 -5.57 7.88 -5.88
N LEU A 98 -6.80 7.38 -5.98
CA LEU A 98 -7.23 6.53 -7.11
C LEU A 98 -7.41 7.31 -8.43
N ASN A 99 -7.53 8.63 -8.38
CA ASN A 99 -7.59 9.49 -9.55
C ASN A 99 -6.19 9.88 -10.08
N GLU A 100 -5.13 9.49 -9.38
CA GLU A 100 -3.77 9.58 -9.89
C GLU A 100 -3.66 8.76 -11.18
N ASN A 101 -3.23 9.39 -12.27
CA ASN A 101 -3.22 8.76 -13.59
C ASN A 101 -2.25 7.57 -13.71
N TRP A 102 -1.36 7.39 -12.73
CA TRP A 102 -0.32 6.36 -12.70
C TRP A 102 -0.65 5.20 -11.75
N VAL A 103 -1.78 5.26 -11.03
CA VAL A 103 -2.26 4.21 -10.13
C VAL A 103 -3.52 3.59 -10.69
N ARG A 104 -3.63 2.26 -10.66
CA ARG A 104 -4.89 1.57 -10.96
C ARG A 104 -5.20 0.46 -9.94
N PRO A 105 -6.48 0.18 -9.66
CA PRO A 105 -6.84 -0.94 -8.80
C PRO A 105 -6.59 -2.29 -9.48
N VAL A 106 -6.31 -3.31 -8.67
CA VAL A 106 -6.31 -4.73 -9.04
C VAL A 106 -7.19 -5.53 -8.08
N ASP A 107 -7.86 -6.55 -8.64
CA ASP A 107 -8.73 -7.44 -7.89
C ASP A 107 -7.93 -8.53 -7.17
N ALA A 108 -8.40 -8.94 -5.99
CA ALA A 108 -7.95 -10.17 -5.37
C ALA A 108 -8.71 -11.36 -6.00
N SER A 109 -7.98 -12.39 -6.40
CA SER A 109 -8.56 -13.59 -6.99
C SER A 109 -8.97 -14.60 -5.92
N ALA A 110 -9.89 -15.52 -6.26
CA ALA A 110 -10.20 -16.64 -5.36
C ALA A 110 -8.97 -17.53 -5.08
N ALA A 111 -8.05 -17.65 -6.05
CA ALA A 111 -6.81 -18.40 -5.87
C ALA A 111 -5.91 -17.76 -4.81
N ASP A 112 -5.88 -16.43 -4.72
CA ASP A 112 -5.11 -15.71 -3.70
C ASP A 112 -5.61 -16.10 -2.30
N CYS A 113 -6.92 -16.17 -2.11
CA CYS A 113 -7.55 -16.59 -0.85
C CYS A 113 -7.21 -18.05 -0.48
N TYR A 114 -7.29 -18.96 -1.46
CA TYR A 114 -6.98 -20.37 -1.23
C TYR A 114 -5.48 -20.64 -1.02
N GLY A 115 -4.60 -19.75 -1.49
CA GLY A 115 -3.16 -19.86 -1.28
C GLY A 115 -2.69 -19.47 0.13
N ILE A 116 -3.49 -18.69 0.88
CA ILE A 116 -3.12 -18.18 2.21
C ILE A 116 -2.71 -19.30 3.18
N PRO A 117 -3.49 -20.38 3.40
CA PRO A 117 -3.13 -21.41 4.37
C PRO A 117 -1.79 -22.07 4.08
N ASP A 118 -1.51 -22.37 2.81
CA ASP A 118 -0.27 -23.02 2.39
C ASP A 118 0.93 -22.08 2.56
N HIS A 119 0.75 -20.80 2.18
CA HIS A 119 1.83 -19.83 2.18
C HIS A 119 2.11 -19.23 3.57
N LEU A 120 1.16 -19.29 4.51
CA LEU A 120 1.38 -18.92 5.92
C LEU A 120 2.44 -19.82 6.59
N ILE A 121 2.55 -21.07 6.15
CA ILE A 121 3.56 -22.01 6.66
C ILE A 121 4.93 -21.66 6.06
N SER A 122 4.96 -21.31 4.77
CA SER A 122 6.18 -21.05 4.02
C SER A 122 6.80 -19.69 4.32
N TYR A 123 5.98 -18.65 4.48
CA TYR A 123 6.43 -17.28 4.72
C TYR A 123 6.08 -16.86 6.15
N ARG A 124 7.08 -16.42 6.92
CA ARG A 124 6.88 -15.86 8.28
C ARG A 124 6.34 -14.42 8.24
N LEU A 125 5.29 -14.21 7.46
CA LEU A 125 4.58 -12.94 7.31
C LEU A 125 3.33 -12.91 8.18
N SER A 126 2.83 -11.71 8.47
CA SER A 126 1.46 -11.60 8.97
C SER A 126 0.48 -12.00 7.86
N PRO A 127 -0.77 -12.42 8.20
CA PRO A 127 -1.77 -12.74 7.17
C PRO A 127 -2.05 -11.60 6.20
N ALA A 128 -1.97 -10.34 6.66
CA ALA A 128 -2.15 -9.16 5.83
C ALA A 128 -1.00 -9.02 4.80
N ASP A 129 0.25 -9.01 5.29
CA ASP A 129 1.43 -8.89 4.42
C ASP A 129 1.49 -10.04 3.41
N LEU A 130 1.10 -11.25 3.83
CA LEU A 130 1.00 -12.40 2.94
C LEU A 130 -0.07 -12.19 1.86
N ALA A 131 -1.24 -11.67 2.21
CA ALA A 131 -2.28 -11.39 1.22
C ALA A 131 -1.82 -10.33 0.20
N HIS A 132 -1.10 -9.29 0.64
CA HIS A 132 -0.45 -8.34 -0.27
C HIS A 132 0.53 -9.05 -1.23
N LEU A 133 1.37 -9.95 -0.72
CA LEU A 133 2.32 -10.72 -1.53
C LEU A 133 1.60 -11.58 -2.59
N LEU A 134 0.54 -12.27 -2.20
CA LEU A 134 -0.22 -13.15 -3.10
C LEU A 134 -0.94 -12.35 -4.19
N ILE A 135 -1.62 -11.26 -3.82
CA ILE A 135 -2.33 -10.40 -4.79
C ILE A 135 -1.34 -9.73 -5.74
N ALA A 136 -0.19 -9.25 -5.25
CA ALA A 136 0.85 -8.69 -6.11
C ALA A 136 1.36 -9.74 -7.11
N THR A 137 1.63 -10.95 -6.64
CA THR A 137 2.10 -12.06 -7.48
C THR A 137 1.06 -12.43 -8.54
N SER A 138 -0.22 -12.58 -8.16
CA SER A 138 -1.29 -12.98 -9.08
C SER A 138 -1.64 -11.89 -10.09
N ALA A 139 -1.51 -10.62 -9.72
CA ALA A 139 -1.61 -9.49 -10.63
C ALA A 139 -0.46 -9.42 -11.66
N GLY A 140 0.58 -10.25 -11.50
CA GLY A 140 1.77 -10.24 -12.34
C GLY A 140 2.74 -9.09 -12.03
N ALA A 141 2.68 -8.54 -10.81
CA ALA A 141 3.62 -7.51 -10.39
C ALA A 141 5.03 -8.09 -10.31
N GLN A 142 6.01 -7.35 -10.83
CA GLN A 142 7.41 -7.72 -10.74
C GLN A 142 8.01 -7.30 -9.38
N ALA A 143 7.42 -6.30 -8.72
CA ALA A 143 7.88 -5.84 -7.42
C ALA A 143 6.77 -5.27 -6.52
N ILE A 144 7.00 -5.28 -5.22
CA ILE A 144 6.27 -4.51 -4.20
C ILE A 144 7.12 -3.31 -3.78
N ILE A 145 6.52 -2.12 -3.79
CA ILE A 145 7.10 -0.91 -3.22
C ILE A 145 6.74 -0.85 -1.74
N SER A 146 7.72 -1.07 -0.86
CA SER A 146 7.51 -1.09 0.59
C SER A 146 8.80 -0.80 1.37
N ASN A 147 8.65 -0.08 2.48
CA ASN A 147 9.69 0.04 3.51
C ASN A 147 9.48 -0.94 4.68
N ASP A 148 8.49 -1.81 4.60
CA ASP A 148 8.18 -2.74 5.66
C ASP A 148 9.31 -3.77 5.80
N ARG A 149 9.87 -3.80 7.00
CA ARG A 149 10.90 -4.75 7.42
C ARG A 149 10.46 -6.21 7.31
N HIS A 150 9.14 -6.48 7.33
CA HIS A 150 8.59 -7.82 7.24
C HIS A 150 8.83 -8.42 5.84
N PHE A 151 8.64 -7.64 4.77
CA PHE A 151 8.99 -8.05 3.40
C PHE A 151 10.49 -8.20 3.19
N ARG A 152 11.32 -7.33 3.79
CA ARG A 152 12.79 -7.38 3.65
C ARG A 152 13.45 -8.65 4.20
N ARG A 153 12.75 -9.40 5.05
CA ARG A 153 13.23 -10.64 5.67
C ARG A 153 12.76 -11.90 4.95
N LEU A 154 12.03 -11.77 3.85
CA LEU A 154 11.57 -12.91 3.08
C LEU A 154 12.72 -13.56 2.32
N GLU A 155 13.06 -14.78 2.72
CA GLU A 155 13.89 -15.66 1.90
C GLU A 155 13.05 -16.17 0.73
N ASN A 156 13.55 -16.05 -0.50
CA ASN A 156 12.88 -16.50 -1.72
C ASN A 156 11.52 -15.84 -2.01
N ALA A 157 11.41 -14.53 -1.81
CA ALA A 157 10.21 -13.81 -2.23
C ALA A 157 9.90 -14.04 -3.73
N PRO A 158 8.64 -14.30 -4.11
CA PRO A 158 8.24 -14.57 -5.50
C PRO A 158 8.37 -13.35 -6.43
N LEU A 159 8.63 -12.17 -5.87
CA LEU A 159 8.77 -10.89 -6.55
C LEU A 159 9.78 -10.00 -5.81
N GLU A 160 10.28 -8.96 -6.47
CA GLU A 160 11.26 -8.04 -5.89
C GLU A 160 10.63 -7.14 -4.83
N ILE A 161 11.35 -6.86 -3.74
CA ILE A 161 10.93 -5.86 -2.73
C ILE A 161 11.78 -4.61 -2.93
N ILE A 162 11.15 -3.53 -3.39
CA ILE A 162 11.82 -2.25 -3.63
C ILE A 162 11.50 -1.32 -2.45
N SER A 163 12.53 -1.02 -1.68
CA SER A 163 12.46 0.02 -0.66
C SER A 163 12.74 1.41 -1.22
N TYR A 164 12.10 2.41 -0.63
CA TYR A 164 12.17 3.79 -1.07
C TYR A 164 12.67 4.66 0.09
N GLY A 165 13.80 5.32 -0.11
CA GLY A 165 14.38 6.21 0.87
C GLY A 165 15.30 7.21 0.19
N LEU A 166 15.42 8.39 0.77
CA LEU A 166 16.45 9.36 0.38
C LEU A 166 17.80 8.81 0.87
N ARG A 167 18.55 8.18 -0.04
CA ARG A 167 19.99 7.99 0.14
C ARG A 167 20.73 9.17 -0.49
#